data_AF-A0AAN0KNT9-F1
#
_entry.id   AF-A0AAN0KNT9-F1
#
_cell.length_a   1.000
_cell.length_b   1.000
_cell.length_c   1.000
_cell.angle_alpha   90.00
_cell.angle_beta   90.00
_cell.angle_gamma   90.00
#
_symmetry.space_group_name_H-M   'P 1'
#
loop_
_entity.id
_entity.type
_entity.pdbx_description
1 polymer ?
#
loop_
_entity_poly.entity_id
_entity_poly.type
_entity_poly.pdbx_seq_one_letter_code
_entity_poly.pdbx_strand_id
1 'polypeptide(L)' 'MRQPQPNDRYQGKNGQCVTVRTNAFNRVTFVRDGYSAECVYPDNRFLAEFVFMEGAKHDQPSNV' A
#
# COMPACT_ATOMS: atom_id res chain seq x y z
N MET A 1 -0.81 -13.91 5.44
CA MET A 1 -0.41 -12.63 4.81
C MET A 1 -1.46 -11.59 5.13
N ARG A 2 -1.08 -10.39 5.56
CA ARG A 2 -2.03 -9.30 5.87
C ARG A 2 -2.62 -8.74 4.57
N GLN A 3 -3.92 -8.47 4.56
CA GLN A 3 -4.57 -7.76 3.45
C GLN A 3 -4.15 -6.28 3.45
N PRO A 4 -3.70 -5.72 2.32
CA PRO A 4 -3.36 -4.29 2.22
C PRO A 4 -4.54 -3.41 2.62
N GLN A 5 -4.30 -2.44 3.51
CA GLN A 5 -5.29 -1.47 3.97
C GLN A 5 -5.04 -0.09 3.35
N PRO A 6 -6.07 0.76 3.20
CA PRO A 6 -5.89 2.15 2.83
C PRO A 6 -4.82 2.85 3.68
N ASN A 7 -3.96 3.63 3.03
CA ASN A 7 -2.80 4.32 3.60
C ASN A 7 -1.62 3.42 4.01
N ASP A 8 -1.71 2.10 3.87
CA ASP A 8 -0.52 1.25 4.02
C ASP A 8 0.50 1.59 2.93
N ARG A 9 1.78 1.66 3.34
CA ARG A 9 2.90 1.80 2.41
C ARG A 9 3.57 0.47 2.15
N TYR A 10 3.91 0.27 0.89
CA TYR A 10 4.57 -0.93 0.40
C TYR A 10 5.75 -0.55 -0.49
N GLN A 11 6.78 -1.40 -0.54
CA GLN A 11 7.93 -1.24 -1.42
C GLN A 11 7.99 -2.39 -2.43
N GLY A 12 8.11 -2.05 -3.70
CA GLY A 12 8.30 -3.01 -4.79
C GLY A 12 9.77 -3.43 -4.92
N LYS A 13 10.02 -4.53 -5.66
CA LYS A 13 11.37 -5.09 -5.89
C LYS A 13 12.38 -4.12 -6.51
N ASN A 14 11.92 -3.09 -7.21
CA ASN A 14 12.73 -2.03 -7.82
C ASN A 14 13.02 -0.86 -6.86
N GLY A 15 12.67 -0.98 -5.58
CA GLY A 15 12.80 0.09 -4.59
C GLY A 15 11.69 1.15 -4.64
N GLN A 16 10.72 1.03 -5.56
CA GLN A 16 9.61 1.97 -5.67
C GLN A 16 8.64 1.82 -4.50
N CYS A 17 8.33 2.94 -3.85
CA CYS A 17 7.33 3.02 -2.79
C CYS A 17 5.94 3.29 -3.37
N VAL A 18 4.94 2.64 -2.80
CA VAL A 18 3.54 2.82 -3.16
C VAL A 18 2.67 2.97 -1.92
N THR A 19 1.59 3.71 -2.06
CA THR A 19 0.57 3.89 -1.02
C THR A 19 -0.75 3.29 -1.48
N VAL A 20 -1.31 2.39 -0.67
CA VAL A 20 -2.60 1.77 -0.95
C VAL A 20 -3.71 2.80 -0.78
N ARG A 21 -4.61 2.87 -1.76
CA ARG A 21 -5.82 3.71 -1.71
C ARG A 21 -7.02 2.90 -1.25
N THR A 22 -7.24 1.74 -1.87
CA THR A 22 -8.35 0.85 -1.57
C THR A 22 -7.98 -0.60 -1.80
N ASN A 23 -8.67 -1.50 -1.12
CA ASN A 23 -8.60 -2.94 -1.38
C ASN A 23 -10.04 -3.47 -1.37
N ALA A 24 -10.52 -3.91 -2.53
CA ALA A 24 -11.87 -4.43 -2.71
C ALA A 24 -11.91 -5.44 -3.85
N PHE A 25 -12.79 -6.44 -3.76
CA PHE A 25 -13.00 -7.44 -4.81
C PHE A 25 -11.70 -8.14 -5.28
N ASN A 26 -10.82 -8.50 -4.34
CA ASN A 26 -9.50 -9.09 -4.62
C ASN A 26 -8.60 -8.23 -5.51
N ARG A 27 -8.79 -6.90 -5.46
CA ARG A 27 -7.98 -5.92 -6.18
C ARG A 27 -7.50 -4.84 -5.23
N VAL A 28 -6.23 -4.51 -5.36
CA VAL A 28 -5.55 -3.43 -4.63
C VAL A 28 -5.38 -2.25 -5.58
N THR A 29 -5.95 -1.11 -5.20
CA THR A 29 -5.69 0.17 -5.85
C THR A 29 -4.62 0.90 -5.06
N PHE A 30 -3.57 1.35 -5.71
CA PHE A 30 -2.45 2.05 -5.08
C PHE A 30 -1.92 3.16 -5.98
N VAL A 31 -1.19 4.09 -5.40
CA VAL A 31 -0.48 5.16 -6.12
C VAL A 31 1.02 5.03 -5.83
N ARG A 32 1.84 5.28 -6.84
CA ARG A 32 3.30 5.32 -6.71
C ARG A 32 3.75 6.68 -6.20
N ASP A 33 4.76 6.70 -5.33
CA ASP A 33 5.33 7.95 -4.83
C ASP A 33 5.86 8.80 -6.01
N GLY A 34 5.46 10.08 -6.06
CA GLY A 34 5.80 11.01 -7.14
C GLY A 34 4.87 10.95 -8.38
N TYR A 35 3.86 10.09 -8.38
CA TYR A 35 2.87 9.98 -9.46
C TYR A 35 1.46 10.23 -8.94
N SER A 36 0.58 10.76 -9.79
CA SER A 36 -0.85 10.97 -9.46
C SER A 36 -1.75 9.84 -9.96
N ALA A 37 -1.26 9.02 -10.90
CA ALA A 37 -2.04 7.96 -11.52
C ALA A 37 -2.19 6.74 -10.60
N GLU A 38 -3.43 6.29 -10.44
CA GLU A 38 -3.74 5.06 -9.72
C GLU A 38 -3.39 3.82 -10.55
N CYS A 39 -2.96 2.77 -9.85
CA CYS A 39 -2.68 1.46 -10.39
C CYS A 39 -3.55 0.43 -9.67
N VAL A 40 -4.13 -0.51 -10.42
CA VAL A 40 -5.02 -1.55 -9.87
C VAL A 40 -4.45 -2.92 -10.17
N TYR A 41 -4.06 -3.66 -9.13
CA TYR A 41 -3.50 -5.01 -9.25
C TYR A 41 -4.40 -6.04 -8.56
N PRO A 42 -4.39 -7.30 -9.01
CA PRO A 42 -4.86 -8.42 -8.19
C PRO A 42 -4.13 -8.47 -6.85
N ASP A 43 -4.85 -8.83 -5.79
CA ASP A 43 -4.32 -8.94 -4.43
C ASP A 43 -3.11 -9.87 -4.33
N ASN A 44 -3.19 -11.05 -4.95
CA ASN A 44 -2.13 -12.05 -4.96
C ASN A 44 -0.84 -11.53 -5.62
N ARG A 45 -0.98 -10.81 -6.74
CA ARG A 45 0.14 -10.22 -7.47
C ARG A 45 0.77 -9.10 -6.65
N PHE A 46 -0.06 -8.25 -6.05
CA PHE A 46 0.43 -7.16 -5.20
C PHE A 46 1.24 -7.73 -4.02
N LEU A 47 0.71 -8.72 -3.32
CA LEU A 47 1.38 -9.35 -2.17
C LEU A 47 2.65 -10.14 -2.56
N ALA A 48 2.77 -10.60 -3.81
CA ALA A 48 3.97 -11.30 -4.30
C ALA A 48 5.08 -10.35 -4.78
N GLU A 49 4.71 -9.14 -5.23
CA GLU A 49 5.65 -8.16 -5.80
C GLU A 49 6.07 -7.08 -4.80
N PHE A 50 5.30 -6.86 -3.74
CA PHE A 50 5.47 -5.77 -2.80
C PHE A 50 5.60 -6.25 -1.35
N VAL A 51 6.49 -5.59 -0.60
CA VAL A 51 6.74 -5.85 0.82
C VAL A 51 6.17 -4.69 1.65
N PHE A 52 5.42 -5.02 2.69
CA PHE A 52 4.86 -4.01 3.60
C PHE A 52 5.99 -3.24 4.30
N MET A 53 5.93 -1.91 4.25
CA MET A 53 6.86 -1.04 4.98
C MET A 53 6.23 -0.67 6.33
N GLU A 54 6.47 -1.52 7.33
CA GLU A 54 6.07 -1.25 8.72
C GLU A 54 6.86 -0.04 9.23
N GLY A 55 6.25 1.15 9.28
CA GLY A 55 6.98 2.34 9.72
C GLY A 55 6.38 3.71 9.44
N ALA A 56 5.29 3.86 8.69
CA ALA A 56 4.53 5.11 8.73
C ALA A 56 3.62 5.06 9.97
N LYS A 57 4.21 5.21 11.16
CA LYS A 57 3.47 5.53 12.37
C LYS A 57 2.71 6.82 12.05
N HIS A 58 1.42 6.69 11.71
CA HIS A 58 0.52 7.80 11.92
C HIS A 58 0.53 7.96 13.43
N ASP A 59 1.22 9.01 13.88
CA ASP A 59 0.99 9.61 15.19
C ASP A 59 -0.51 9.88 15.26
N GLN A 60 -1.28 8.89 15.73
CA GLN A 60 -2.59 9.21 16.27
C GLN A 60 -2.27 9.99 17.54
N PRO A 61 -2.62 11.27 17.64
CA PRO A 61 -2.53 11.93 18.93
C PRO A 61 -3.44 11.15 19.86
N SER A 62 -2.83 10.52 20.85
CA SER A 62 -3.48 9.97 22.02
C SER A 62 -4.35 11.09 22.58
N ASN A 63 -5.66 11.04 22.34
CA ASN A 63 -6.55 12.03 22.92
C ASN A 63 -6.58 11.76 24.43
N VAL A 64 -5.91 12.67 25.16
CA VAL A 64 -5.94 12.83 26.62
C VAL A 64 -7.35 13.14 27.13
#